data_AF-A0A9P6JV03-F1
#
_entry.id   AF-A0A9P6JV03-F1
#
_cell.length_a   1.000
_cell.length_b   1.000
_cell.length_c   1.000
_cell.angle_alpha   90.00
_cell.angle_beta   90.00
_cell.angle_gamma   90.00
#
_symmetry.space_group_name_H-M   'P 1'
#
loop_
_entity.id
_entity.type
_entity.pdbx_description
1 polymer ?
#
loop_
_entity_poly.entity_id
_entity_poly.type
_entity_poly.pdbx_seq_one_letter_code
_entity_poly.pdbx_strand_id
1 'polypeptide(L)'
;MSTNDEENSDRLEYADVIAQVDQIFARLQQEIPPGRLSFKQIEDLIEGLPNVTEQQLIASADKDSTCPICFTSYLAIIAEGELASVMDSPANPAEHHGVTKLSKSWQCGHIFCRRDISKWIRDGHDSCPLCRRLLVERAEGEPQPQPQDQSGISPGTPPHVFIGEESGLDDVLRQLASAGGGFGFFHPPPSSSSGGSRSHDDDDRREYSGMYS
;
A
#
# COMPACT_ATOMS: atom_id res chain seq x y z
N MET A 1 -44.92 40.61 -23.20
CA MET A 1 -44.83 39.27 -23.82
C MET A 1 -43.43 39.11 -24.44
N SER A 2 -42.36 39.28 -23.65
CA SER A 2 -40.98 39.33 -24.20
C SER A 2 -39.92 38.67 -23.31
N THR A 3 -40.32 37.96 -22.25
CA THR A 3 -39.37 37.34 -21.30
C THR A 3 -39.04 35.88 -21.64
N ASN A 4 -39.72 35.27 -22.61
CA ASN A 4 -39.55 33.84 -22.91
C ASN A 4 -38.48 33.56 -23.97
N ASP A 5 -38.05 34.56 -24.74
CA ASP A 5 -37.06 34.38 -25.80
C ASP A 5 -35.61 34.40 -25.28
N GLU A 6 -35.33 35.17 -24.22
CA GLU A 6 -33.99 35.21 -23.58
C GLU A 6 -33.68 33.90 -22.83
N GLU A 7 -34.66 33.32 -22.12
CA GLU A 7 -34.46 32.07 -21.35
C GLU A 7 -34.19 30.85 -22.27
N ASN A 8 -34.66 30.88 -23.51
CA ASN A 8 -34.43 29.80 -24.48
C ASN A 8 -33.02 29.86 -25.10
N SER A 9 -32.42 31.06 -25.20
CA SER A 9 -31.05 31.23 -25.70
C SER A 9 -30.03 30.66 -24.71
N ASP A 10 -30.18 30.96 -23.43
CA ASP A 10 -29.26 30.51 -22.37
C ASP A 10 -29.28 28.98 -22.19
N ARG A 11 -30.43 28.33 -22.41
CA ARG A 11 -30.54 26.86 -22.33
C ARG A 11 -29.87 26.13 -23.50
N LEU A 12 -29.84 26.74 -24.68
CA LEU A 12 -29.19 26.16 -25.86
C LEU A 12 -27.66 26.26 -25.75
N GLU A 13 -27.15 27.36 -25.21
CA GLU A 13 -25.70 27.52 -24.98
C GLU A 13 -25.18 26.52 -23.92
N TYR A 14 -25.96 26.27 -22.87
CA TYR A 14 -25.59 25.31 -21.82
C TYR A 14 -25.57 23.85 -22.32
N ALA A 15 -26.47 23.48 -23.23
CA ALA A 15 -26.50 22.13 -23.80
C ALA A 15 -25.27 21.84 -24.67
N ASP A 16 -24.78 22.84 -25.41
CA ASP A 16 -23.58 22.70 -26.24
C ASP A 16 -22.32 22.56 -25.37
N VAL A 17 -22.25 23.30 -24.25
CA VAL A 17 -21.17 23.15 -23.27
C VAL A 17 -21.15 21.76 -22.66
N ILE A 18 -22.31 21.19 -22.28
CA ILE A 18 -22.38 19.81 -21.75
C ILE A 18 -21.89 18.80 -22.80
N ALA A 19 -22.36 18.92 -24.04
CA ALA A 19 -21.94 18.02 -25.12
C ALA A 19 -20.43 18.11 -25.40
N GLN A 20 -19.86 19.32 -25.30
CA GLN A 20 -18.43 19.56 -25.46
C GLN A 20 -17.61 18.96 -24.30
N VAL A 21 -18.11 19.05 -23.05
CA VAL A 21 -17.51 18.39 -21.89
C VAL A 21 -17.54 16.86 -22.04
N ASP A 22 -18.65 16.30 -22.49
CA ASP A 22 -18.78 14.86 -22.73
C ASP A 22 -17.80 14.38 -23.84
N GLN A 23 -17.64 15.15 -24.91
CA GLN A 23 -16.64 14.85 -25.95
C GLN A 23 -15.21 14.89 -25.41
N ILE A 24 -14.88 15.85 -24.54
CA ILE A 24 -13.55 15.94 -23.91
C ILE A 24 -13.31 14.72 -23.02
N PHE A 25 -14.28 14.33 -22.21
CA PHE A 25 -14.20 13.13 -21.37
C PHE A 25 -14.01 11.85 -22.21
N ALA A 26 -14.77 11.71 -23.30
CA ALA A 26 -14.64 10.55 -24.19
C ALA A 26 -13.25 10.47 -24.84
N ARG A 27 -12.65 11.61 -25.22
CA ARG A 27 -11.29 11.65 -25.77
C ARG A 27 -10.23 11.25 -24.75
N LEU A 28 -10.36 11.74 -23.50
CA LEU A 28 -9.45 11.38 -22.41
C LEU A 28 -9.52 9.90 -22.05
N GLN A 29 -10.68 9.26 -22.21
CA GLN A 29 -10.83 7.82 -22.00
C GLN A 29 -10.15 6.99 -23.10
N GLN A 30 -10.02 7.50 -24.33
CA GLN A 30 -9.37 6.78 -25.44
C GLN A 30 -7.83 6.78 -25.35
N GLU A 31 -7.23 7.69 -24.59
CA GLU A 31 -5.77 7.74 -24.40
C GLU A 31 -5.27 6.92 -23.21
N ILE A 32 -6.15 6.19 -22.51
CA ILE A 32 -5.73 5.33 -21.40
C ILE A 32 -4.95 4.15 -21.98
N PRO A 33 -3.64 4.00 -21.67
CA PRO A 33 -2.85 2.88 -22.15
C PRO A 33 -3.49 1.56 -21.70
N PRO A 34 -3.46 0.50 -22.54
CA PRO A 34 -3.95 -0.80 -22.14
C PRO A 34 -3.21 -1.25 -20.86
N GLY A 35 -3.98 -1.56 -19.81
CA GLY A 35 -3.47 -1.95 -18.50
C GLY A 35 -3.49 -0.86 -17.42
N ARG A 36 -4.06 0.33 -17.69
CA ARG A 36 -4.41 1.29 -16.64
C ARG A 36 -5.92 1.29 -16.36
N LEU A 37 -6.27 1.33 -15.08
CA LEU A 37 -7.64 1.48 -14.62
C LEU A 37 -8.13 2.92 -14.87
N SER A 38 -9.39 3.07 -15.30
CA SER A 38 -10.02 4.39 -15.32
C SER A 38 -10.26 4.90 -13.90
N PHE A 39 -10.33 6.22 -13.73
CA PHE A 39 -10.55 6.84 -12.42
C PHE A 39 -11.81 6.32 -11.72
N LYS A 40 -12.93 6.20 -12.45
CA LYS A 40 -14.18 5.64 -11.91
C LYS A 40 -14.01 4.19 -11.45
N GLN A 41 -13.31 3.36 -12.23
CA GLN A 41 -13.03 1.97 -11.84
C GLN A 41 -12.16 1.88 -10.58
N ILE A 42 -11.21 2.81 -10.40
CA ILE A 42 -10.38 2.87 -9.20
C ILE A 42 -11.26 3.14 -7.96
N GLU A 43 -12.15 4.14 -8.04
CA GLU A 43 -13.05 4.46 -6.93
C GLU A 43 -14.03 3.31 -6.64
N ASP A 44 -14.68 2.78 -7.66
CA ASP A 44 -15.62 1.65 -7.54
C ASP A 44 -14.95 0.41 -6.91
N LEU A 45 -13.67 0.16 -7.24
CA LEU A 45 -12.90 -0.91 -6.63
C LEU A 45 -12.66 -0.65 -5.15
N ILE A 46 -12.21 0.55 -4.78
CA ILE A 46 -11.83 0.93 -3.41
C ILE A 46 -13.06 1.00 -2.49
N GLU A 47 -14.17 1.53 -2.98
CA GLU A 47 -15.45 1.58 -2.25
C GLU A 47 -16.03 0.18 -2.07
N GLY A 48 -15.87 -0.70 -3.07
CA GLY A 48 -16.34 -2.08 -3.02
C GLY A 48 -15.48 -3.04 -2.17
N LEU A 49 -14.40 -2.57 -1.53
CA LEU A 49 -13.54 -3.39 -0.68
C LEU A 49 -14.22 -3.67 0.67
N PRO A 50 -14.50 -4.94 1.01
CA PRO A 50 -15.13 -5.27 2.29
C PRO A 50 -14.16 -5.02 3.45
N ASN A 51 -14.66 -4.54 4.58
CA ASN A 51 -13.89 -4.43 5.81
C ASN A 51 -13.94 -5.75 6.58
N VAL A 52 -12.77 -6.28 6.92
CA VAL A 52 -12.61 -7.56 7.63
C VAL A 52 -12.49 -7.29 9.12
N THR A 53 -13.39 -7.87 9.90
CA THR A 53 -13.38 -7.75 11.36
C THR A 53 -12.41 -8.75 12.00
N GLU A 54 -12.02 -8.50 13.25
CA GLU A 54 -11.17 -9.42 14.02
C GLU A 54 -11.77 -10.84 14.08
N GLN A 55 -13.08 -10.94 14.28
CA GLN A 55 -13.79 -12.23 14.31
C GLN A 55 -13.63 -13.01 13.00
N GLN A 56 -13.64 -12.31 11.85
CA GLN A 56 -13.46 -12.93 10.55
C GLN A 56 -12.01 -13.40 10.33
N LEU A 57 -11.02 -12.67 10.85
CA LEU A 57 -9.62 -13.11 10.83
C LEU A 57 -9.40 -14.37 11.67
N ILE A 58 -10.00 -14.41 12.87
CA ILE A 58 -9.94 -15.59 13.73
C ILE A 58 -10.59 -16.79 13.03
N ALA A 59 -11.72 -16.59 12.36
CA ALA A 59 -12.41 -17.65 11.62
C ALA A 59 -11.64 -18.15 10.39
N SER A 60 -10.78 -17.32 9.79
CA SER A 60 -9.96 -17.68 8.62
C SER A 60 -8.61 -18.30 8.97
N ALA A 61 -8.31 -18.52 10.26
CA ALA A 61 -7.03 -19.02 10.77
C ALA A 61 -5.80 -18.13 10.46
N ASP A 62 -6.04 -16.90 10.00
CA ASP A 62 -5.01 -15.93 9.58
C ASP A 62 -4.70 -14.89 10.68
N LYS A 63 -5.01 -15.18 11.94
CA LYS A 63 -4.94 -14.20 13.06
C LYS A 63 -3.56 -13.56 13.26
N ASP A 64 -2.49 -14.33 13.03
CA ASP A 64 -1.11 -13.90 13.30
C ASP A 64 -0.39 -13.46 12.00
N SER A 65 -1.11 -13.38 10.89
CA SER A 65 -0.53 -12.97 9.62
C SER A 65 -0.37 -11.45 9.54
N THR A 66 0.54 -11.03 8.66
CA THR A 66 0.93 -9.64 8.48
C THR A 66 0.58 -9.17 7.08
N CYS A 67 0.30 -7.88 6.94
CA CYS A 67 0.12 -7.29 5.62
C CYS A 67 1.43 -7.43 4.82
N PRO A 68 1.43 -8.02 3.61
CA PRO A 68 2.66 -8.22 2.83
C PRO A 68 3.25 -6.92 2.26
N ILE A 69 2.54 -5.79 2.39
CA ILE A 69 2.97 -4.49 1.87
C ILE A 69 3.63 -3.65 2.97
N CYS A 70 2.94 -3.42 4.10
CA CYS A 70 3.50 -2.65 5.22
C CYS A 70 4.17 -3.48 6.32
N PHE A 71 4.03 -4.82 6.28
CA PHE A 71 4.55 -5.75 7.29
C PHE A 71 3.98 -5.59 8.71
N THR A 72 2.92 -4.80 8.89
CA THR A 72 2.18 -4.69 10.15
C THR A 72 1.21 -5.87 10.31
N SER A 73 1.05 -6.38 11.54
CA SER A 73 0.07 -7.43 11.83
C SER A 73 -1.35 -6.94 11.63
N TYR A 74 -2.24 -7.82 11.15
CA TYR A 74 -3.63 -7.45 10.89
C TYR A 74 -4.36 -7.01 12.17
N LEU A 75 -4.07 -7.62 13.31
CA LEU A 75 -4.63 -7.21 14.61
C LEU A 75 -4.20 -5.79 15.01
N ALA A 76 -2.94 -5.43 14.79
CA ALA A 76 -2.48 -4.07 15.09
C ALA A 76 -3.15 -3.03 14.17
N ILE A 77 -3.35 -3.35 12.89
CA ILE A 77 -4.06 -2.48 11.94
C ILE A 77 -5.53 -2.28 12.34
N ILE A 78 -6.21 -3.35 12.80
CA ILE A 78 -7.60 -3.25 13.27
C ILE A 78 -7.66 -2.39 14.53
N ALA A 79 -6.79 -2.63 15.51
CA ALA A 79 -6.72 -1.84 16.74
C ALA A 79 -6.42 -0.35 16.46
N GLU A 80 -5.53 -0.03 15.51
CA GLU A 80 -5.29 1.35 15.06
C GLU A 80 -6.56 1.98 14.50
N GLY A 81 -7.33 1.23 13.70
CA GLY A 81 -8.59 1.71 13.13
C GLY A 81 -9.67 1.97 14.18
N GLU A 82 -9.80 1.09 15.17
CA GLU A 82 -10.73 1.27 16.29
C GLU A 82 -10.35 2.49 17.13
N LEU A 83 -9.06 2.63 17.45
CA LEU A 83 -8.55 3.79 18.19
C LEU A 83 -8.75 5.09 17.41
N ALA A 84 -8.47 5.11 16.11
CA ALA A 84 -8.68 6.27 15.25
C ALA A 84 -10.16 6.68 15.20
N SER A 85 -11.07 5.70 15.18
CA SER A 85 -12.52 5.95 15.21
C SER A 85 -13.00 6.51 16.55
N VAL A 86 -12.37 6.17 17.67
CA VAL A 86 -12.71 6.72 18.99
C VAL A 86 -12.17 8.14 19.17
N MET A 87 -11.01 8.42 18.58
CA MET A 87 -10.32 9.70 18.72
C MET A 87 -10.75 10.77 17.70
N ASP A 88 -11.72 10.47 16.81
CA ASP A 88 -12.20 11.33 15.72
C ASP A 88 -11.06 12.09 15.01
N SER A 89 -9.93 11.40 14.78
CA SER A 89 -8.72 12.08 14.34
C SER A 89 -8.89 12.59 12.91
N PRO A 90 -8.84 13.92 12.67
CA PRO A 90 -9.01 14.48 11.33
C PRO A 90 -7.82 14.15 10.40
N ALA A 91 -6.73 13.59 10.95
CA ALA A 91 -5.51 13.32 10.21
C ALA A 91 -5.63 12.14 9.24
N ASN A 92 -6.57 11.21 9.45
CA ASN A 92 -6.78 10.09 8.54
C ASN A 92 -8.29 9.82 8.34
N PRO A 93 -8.80 9.82 7.10
CA PRO A 93 -10.19 9.47 6.84
C PRO A 93 -10.46 8.01 7.22
N ALA A 94 -11.63 7.75 7.84
CA ALA A 94 -12.05 6.43 8.31
C ALA A 94 -11.98 5.34 7.22
N GLU A 95 -12.11 5.73 5.96
CA GLU A 95 -12.06 4.87 4.78
C GLU A 95 -10.73 4.14 4.59
N HIS A 96 -9.62 4.64 5.14
CA HIS A 96 -8.28 4.03 4.98
C HIS A 96 -7.86 3.13 6.14
N HIS A 97 -8.71 2.97 7.15
CA HIS A 97 -8.41 2.15 8.31
C HIS A 97 -8.90 0.71 8.14
N GLY A 98 -8.25 -0.21 8.85
CA GLY A 98 -8.64 -1.61 8.91
C GLY A 98 -8.02 -2.48 7.80
N VAL A 99 -8.58 -3.68 7.71
CA VAL A 99 -8.09 -4.77 6.87
C VAL A 99 -9.18 -5.11 5.85
N THR A 100 -8.78 -5.48 4.64
CA THR A 100 -9.71 -5.85 3.58
C THR A 100 -9.29 -7.13 2.89
N LYS A 101 -10.29 -7.87 2.38
CA LYS A 101 -10.11 -9.11 1.64
C LYS A 101 -10.68 -8.97 0.24
N LEU A 102 -9.91 -9.39 -0.76
CA LEU A 102 -10.32 -9.41 -2.15
C LEU A 102 -11.31 -10.56 -2.41
N SER A 103 -12.59 -10.37 -2.05
CA SER A 103 -13.59 -11.43 -1.92
C SER A 103 -14.50 -11.65 -3.13
N LYS A 104 -14.40 -10.83 -4.19
CA LYS A 104 -15.23 -11.02 -5.39
C LYS A 104 -14.87 -12.34 -6.08
N SER A 105 -15.80 -12.92 -6.84
CA SER A 105 -15.66 -14.25 -7.47
C SER A 105 -14.43 -14.36 -8.38
N TRP A 106 -14.09 -13.29 -9.11
CA TRP A 106 -12.90 -13.23 -9.97
C TRP A 106 -11.60 -12.86 -9.22
N GLN A 107 -11.71 -12.44 -7.97
CA GLN A 107 -10.57 -12.03 -7.16
C GLN A 107 -9.88 -13.24 -6.49
N CYS A 108 -8.73 -12.99 -5.86
CA CYS A 108 -7.86 -14.04 -5.33
C CYS A 108 -8.08 -14.38 -3.85
N GLY A 109 -8.84 -13.58 -3.11
CA GLY A 109 -9.06 -13.81 -1.68
C GLY A 109 -7.93 -13.36 -0.75
N HIS A 110 -6.85 -12.75 -1.26
CA HIS A 110 -5.77 -12.25 -0.41
C HIS A 110 -6.21 -11.06 0.45
N ILE A 111 -5.58 -10.93 1.62
CA ILE A 111 -5.89 -9.95 2.66
C ILE A 111 -4.79 -8.88 2.70
N PHE A 112 -5.17 -7.61 2.85
CA PHE A 112 -4.25 -6.48 2.93
C PHE A 112 -4.77 -5.42 3.90
N CYS A 113 -3.90 -4.53 4.37
CA CYS A 113 -4.37 -3.31 5.01
C CYS A 113 -5.06 -2.43 3.95
N ARG A 114 -6.16 -1.76 4.33
CA ARG A 114 -6.98 -1.00 3.38
C ARG A 114 -6.21 0.19 2.78
N ARG A 115 -5.35 0.83 3.58
CA ARG A 115 -4.48 1.94 3.17
C ARG A 115 -3.58 1.57 1.98
N ASP A 116 -2.84 0.47 2.09
CA ASP A 116 -1.84 0.09 1.09
C ASP A 116 -2.47 -0.44 -0.20
N ILE A 117 -3.51 -1.29 -0.11
CA ILE A 117 -4.17 -1.80 -1.32
C ILE A 117 -4.91 -0.68 -2.06
N SER A 118 -5.50 0.29 -1.34
CA SER A 118 -6.13 1.45 -1.97
C SER A 118 -5.09 2.31 -2.69
N LYS A 119 -3.92 2.53 -2.07
CA LYS A 119 -2.81 3.24 -2.71
C LYS A 119 -2.34 2.51 -3.96
N TRP A 120 -2.17 1.19 -3.88
CA TRP A 120 -1.76 0.35 -5.02
C TRP A 120 -2.73 0.47 -6.21
N ILE A 121 -4.04 0.43 -5.96
CA ILE A 121 -5.07 0.59 -7.01
C ILE A 121 -5.04 2.03 -7.58
N ARG A 122 -4.88 3.05 -6.73
CA ARG A 122 -4.76 4.46 -7.15
C ARG A 122 -3.53 4.74 -8.00
N ASP A 123 -2.43 4.05 -7.73
CA ASP A 123 -1.19 4.14 -8.53
C ASP A 123 -1.39 3.54 -9.96
N GLY A 124 -2.55 2.92 -10.21
CA GLY A 124 -2.99 2.42 -11.51
C GLY A 124 -2.71 0.94 -11.71
N HIS A 125 -2.36 0.21 -10.64
CA HIS A 125 -2.14 -1.22 -10.71
C HIS A 125 -3.47 -1.99 -10.67
N ASP A 126 -3.70 -2.80 -11.70
CA ASP A 126 -4.91 -3.60 -11.88
C ASP A 126 -4.79 -5.04 -11.37
N SER A 127 -3.67 -5.39 -10.72
CA SER A 127 -3.34 -6.76 -10.31
C SER A 127 -3.00 -6.85 -8.82
N CYS A 128 -3.28 -8.01 -8.23
CA CYS A 128 -2.98 -8.30 -6.83
C CYS A 128 -1.45 -8.34 -6.57
N PRO A 129 -0.94 -7.65 -5.53
CA PRO A 129 0.49 -7.66 -5.19
C PRO A 129 1.09 -9.05 -4.92
N LEU A 130 0.28 -9.98 -4.39
CA LEU A 130 0.74 -11.33 -4.02
C LEU A 130 0.75 -12.31 -5.21
N CYS A 131 -0.34 -12.36 -5.98
CA CYS A 131 -0.54 -13.40 -6.99
C CYS A 131 -0.71 -12.88 -8.41
N ARG A 132 -0.65 -11.56 -8.61
CA ARG A 132 -0.79 -10.89 -9.92
C ARG A 132 -2.12 -11.15 -10.65
N ARG A 133 -3.13 -11.73 -9.97
CA ARG A 133 -4.49 -11.87 -10.51
C ARG A 133 -5.14 -10.50 -10.66
N LEU A 134 -5.86 -10.28 -11.76
CA LEU A 134 -6.57 -9.04 -12.04
C LEU A 134 -7.64 -8.74 -10.98
N LEU A 135 -7.76 -7.46 -10.63
CA LEU A 135 -8.74 -6.95 -9.65
C LEU A 135 -10.08 -6.61 -10.30
N VAL A 136 -10.08 -6.36 -11.61
CA VAL A 136 -11.26 -6.03 -12.43
C VAL A 136 -11.78 -7.28 -13.13
N GLU A 137 -13.10 -7.35 -13.25
CA GLU A 137 -13.77 -8.36 -14.06
C GLU A 137 -13.51 -8.08 -15.55
N ARG A 138 -12.85 -9.01 -16.23
CA ARG A 138 -12.73 -8.92 -17.69
C ARG A 138 -14.06 -9.35 -18.27
N ALA A 139 -14.72 -8.48 -19.04
CA ALA A 139 -15.94 -8.82 -19.73
C ALA A 139 -15.72 -10.10 -20.54
N GLU A 140 -16.51 -11.13 -20.24
CA GLU A 140 -16.45 -12.44 -20.90
C GLU A 140 -16.70 -12.25 -22.41
N GLY A 141 -15.61 -12.22 -23.19
CA GLY A 141 -15.68 -11.93 -24.62
C GLY A 141 -14.36 -11.44 -25.23
N GLU A 142 -13.44 -10.93 -24.41
CA GLU A 142 -12.11 -10.53 -24.88
C GLU A 142 -11.18 -11.76 -24.98
N PRO A 143 -10.60 -12.06 -26.15
CA PRO A 143 -9.75 -13.22 -26.34
C PRO A 143 -8.54 -13.12 -25.39
N GLN A 144 -8.40 -14.09 -24.48
CA GLN A 144 -7.20 -14.19 -23.67
C GLN A 144 -5.97 -14.21 -24.60
N PRO A 145 -4.93 -13.40 -24.33
CA PRO A 145 -3.61 -13.70 -24.86
C PRO A 145 -3.25 -15.06 -24.29
N GLN A 146 -3.33 -16.09 -25.14
CA GLN A 146 -3.01 -17.44 -24.75
C GLN A 146 -1.62 -17.44 -24.09
N PRO A 147 -1.43 -18.13 -22.97
CA PRO A 147 -0.10 -18.34 -22.43
C PRO A 147 0.73 -18.93 -23.56
N GLN A 148 1.71 -18.16 -24.04
CA GLN A 148 2.61 -18.61 -25.07
C GLN A 148 3.26 -19.87 -24.56
N ASP A 149 2.90 -20.96 -25.20
CA ASP A 149 3.34 -22.31 -24.95
C ASP A 149 4.88 -22.30 -25.05
N GLN A 150 5.56 -22.15 -23.91
CA GLN A 150 6.99 -22.44 -23.78
C GLN A 150 7.17 -23.96 -23.69
N SER A 151 6.56 -24.70 -24.62
CA SER A 151 6.89 -26.09 -24.91
C SER A 151 8.14 -26.12 -25.81
N GLY A 152 9.25 -25.68 -25.24
CA GLY A 152 10.60 -25.83 -25.76
C GLY A 152 11.46 -26.70 -24.84
N ILE A 153 10.89 -27.72 -24.21
CA ILE A 153 11.67 -28.72 -23.46
C ILE A 153 12.29 -29.67 -24.49
N SER A 154 13.55 -29.39 -24.86
CA SER A 154 14.41 -30.38 -25.50
C SER A 154 14.68 -31.54 -24.53
N PRO A 155 14.43 -32.80 -24.92
CA PRO A 155 14.81 -33.95 -24.13
C PRO A 155 16.28 -34.28 -24.43
N GLY A 156 17.19 -34.07 -23.48
CA GLY A 156 18.56 -34.50 -23.71
C GLY A 156 19.63 -34.05 -22.72
N THR A 157 19.41 -34.12 -21.41
CA THR A 157 20.58 -34.29 -20.49
C THR A 157 20.16 -35.00 -19.19
N PRO A 158 20.69 -36.21 -18.90
CA PRO A 158 20.51 -36.90 -17.62
C PRO A 158 21.39 -36.28 -16.50
N PRO A 159 21.14 -36.65 -15.23
CA PRO A 159 21.28 -35.78 -14.06
C PRO A 159 22.70 -35.80 -13.48
N HIS A 160 23.26 -34.62 -13.22
CA HIS A 160 24.37 -34.50 -12.27
C HIS A 160 23.81 -34.52 -10.85
N VAL A 161 23.89 -35.70 -10.25
CA VAL A 161 23.82 -35.93 -8.81
C VAL A 161 24.95 -35.13 -8.16
N PHE A 162 24.63 -34.03 -7.49
CA PHE A 162 25.51 -33.45 -6.47
C PHE A 162 24.96 -33.86 -5.10
N ILE A 163 25.43 -35.01 -4.64
CA ILE A 163 25.49 -35.34 -3.22
C ILE A 163 26.82 -34.76 -2.75
N GLY A 164 26.77 -33.90 -1.73
CA GLY A 164 27.93 -33.34 -1.04
C GLY A 164 27.44 -32.33 -0.01
N GLU A 165 27.05 -32.82 1.16
CA GLU A 165 27.89 -32.86 2.37
C GLU A 165 27.97 -31.50 3.07
N GLU A 166 27.14 -31.43 4.10
CA GLU A 166 27.29 -30.74 5.38
C GLU A 166 28.72 -30.32 5.72
N SER A 167 29.04 -29.02 5.66
CA SER A 167 29.97 -28.30 6.55
C SER A 167 30.34 -26.95 5.94
N GLY A 168 29.91 -25.84 6.55
CA GLY A 168 30.30 -24.52 6.03
C GLY A 168 29.80 -23.28 6.78
N LEU A 169 29.11 -23.43 7.92
CA LEU A 169 28.74 -22.26 8.74
C LEU A 169 29.84 -21.84 9.73
N ASP A 170 30.87 -22.66 9.95
CA ASP A 170 31.97 -22.34 10.87
C ASP A 170 33.08 -21.45 10.26
N ASP A 171 33.20 -21.36 8.94
CA ASP A 171 34.30 -20.62 8.31
C ASP A 171 34.04 -19.09 8.24
N VAL A 172 32.77 -18.69 8.07
CA VAL A 172 32.39 -17.26 8.02
C VAL A 172 32.49 -16.60 9.41
N LEU A 173 32.20 -17.33 10.48
CA LEU A 173 32.30 -16.81 11.84
C LEU A 173 33.76 -16.69 12.31
N ARG A 174 34.65 -17.54 11.79
CA ARG A 174 36.10 -17.50 12.08
C ARG A 174 36.83 -16.38 11.34
N GLN A 175 36.30 -15.92 10.21
CA GLN A 175 36.83 -14.78 9.48
C GLN A 175 36.52 -13.43 10.17
N LEU A 176 35.42 -13.34 10.93
CA LEU A 176 35.11 -12.17 11.77
C LEU A 176 35.93 -12.13 13.07
N ALA A 177 36.33 -13.28 13.61
CA ALA A 177 37.16 -13.36 14.82
C ALA A 177 38.66 -13.07 14.58
N SER A 178 39.11 -13.04 13.33
CA SER A 178 40.52 -12.85 12.96
C SER A 178 40.87 -11.40 12.59
N ALA A 179 39.89 -10.50 12.48
CA ALA A 179 40.08 -9.07 12.32
C ALA A 179 40.19 -8.38 13.69
N GLY A 180 41.07 -8.91 14.55
CA GLY A 180 41.51 -8.27 15.78
C GLY A 180 42.75 -7.43 15.52
N GLY A 181 42.57 -6.12 15.35
CA GLY A 181 43.64 -5.11 15.34
C GLY A 181 43.08 -3.80 14.79
N GLY A 182 42.78 -2.77 15.57
CA GLY A 182 43.44 -2.32 16.79
C GLY A 182 43.99 -0.91 16.54
N PHE A 183 43.10 0.08 16.37
CA PHE A 183 43.36 1.52 16.47
C PHE A 183 41.99 2.14 16.77
N GLY A 184 41.70 2.88 17.83
CA GLY A 184 42.53 3.75 18.66
C GLY A 184 41.86 5.11 18.69
N PHE A 185 41.52 5.59 19.89
CA PHE A 185 41.21 6.99 20.25
C PHE A 185 39.80 7.55 19.97
N PHE A 186 38.85 7.20 20.85
CA PHE A 186 37.83 8.16 21.28
C PHE A 186 38.46 9.11 22.30
N HIS A 187 38.85 10.31 21.87
CA HIS A 187 39.23 11.38 22.78
C HIS A 187 37.98 12.02 23.39
N PRO A 188 37.89 12.20 24.72
CA PRO A 188 36.94 13.12 25.32
C PRO A 188 37.39 14.57 25.05
N PRO A 189 36.46 15.50 24.72
CA PRO A 189 36.82 16.90 24.50
C PRO A 189 37.21 17.57 25.83
N PRO A 190 38.20 18.48 25.81
CA PRO A 190 38.61 19.21 27.01
C PRO A 190 37.56 20.25 27.40
N SER A 191 37.27 20.27 28.69
CA SER A 191 36.64 21.36 29.40
C SER A 191 37.53 22.61 29.35
N SER A 192 36.98 23.71 28.85
CA SER A 192 37.53 25.06 29.04
C SER A 192 36.38 26.03 29.26
N SER A 193 36.28 26.48 30.49
CA SER A 193 35.44 27.56 30.98
C SER A 193 35.91 28.91 30.43
N SER A 194 35.03 29.66 29.76
CA SER A 194 34.89 31.13 29.93
C SER A 194 33.72 31.70 29.10
N GLY A 195 32.68 32.18 29.81
CA GLY A 195 31.97 33.43 29.54
C GLY A 195 31.15 33.58 28.26
N GLY A 196 29.82 33.43 28.36
CA GLY A 196 28.86 33.89 27.36
C GLY A 196 27.43 33.65 27.82
N SER A 197 26.74 34.74 28.17
CA SER A 197 25.40 34.75 28.75
C SER A 197 24.28 34.31 27.79
N ARG A 198 23.14 33.92 28.41
CA ARG A 198 21.75 33.90 27.89
C ARG A 198 21.37 32.61 27.15
N SER A 199 20.21 31.99 27.34
CA SER A 199 19.14 31.97 28.36
C SER A 199 18.08 31.07 27.74
N HIS A 200 17.40 30.26 28.57
CA HIS A 200 16.01 29.80 28.34
C HIS A 200 15.82 28.61 27.39
N ASP A 201 15.97 27.36 27.87
CA ASP A 201 15.37 26.16 27.22
C ASP A 201 15.39 24.87 28.11
N ASP A 202 15.37 24.97 29.45
CA ASP A 202 15.46 23.81 30.36
C ASP A 202 14.28 23.64 31.35
N ASP A 203 13.17 24.36 31.19
CA ASP A 203 12.07 24.36 32.18
C ASP A 203 11.04 23.21 32.04
N ASP A 204 10.88 22.60 30.87
CA ASP A 204 9.74 21.68 30.67
C ASP A 204 9.95 20.25 31.23
N ARG A 205 11.16 19.92 31.68
CA ARG A 205 11.49 18.55 32.10
C ARG A 205 11.17 18.25 33.58
N ARG A 206 10.78 19.25 34.38
CA ARG A 206 10.53 19.09 35.82
C ARG A 206 9.05 19.03 36.22
N GLU A 207 8.13 19.40 35.33
CA GLU A 207 6.71 19.48 35.65
C GLU A 207 6.05 18.11 35.88
N TYR A 208 6.63 17.02 35.37
CA TYR A 208 6.08 15.66 35.53
C TYR A 208 6.57 14.88 36.76
N SER A 209 7.46 15.44 37.58
CA SER A 209 8.06 14.71 38.72
C SER A 209 7.15 14.61 39.97
N GLY A 210 5.99 15.27 40.00
CA GLY A 210 5.17 15.44 41.21
C GLY A 210 3.86 14.65 41.30
N MET A 211 3.48 13.87 40.28
CA MET A 211 2.15 13.23 40.24
C MET A 211 2.06 11.82 40.84
N TYR A 212 3.17 11.27 41.37
CA TYR A 212 3.20 9.96 42.02
C TYR A 212 3.86 10.06 43.41
N SER A 213 3.25 10.79 44.33
CA SER A 213 3.57 10.75 45.76
C SER A 213 2.29 10.75 46.59
#